data_AF-A0A536JGL0-F1
#
_entry.id   AF-A0A536JGL0-F1
#
_cell.length_a   1.000
_cell.length_b   1.000
_cell.length_c   1.000
_cell.angle_alpha   90.00
_cell.angle_beta   90.00
_cell.angle_gamma   90.00
#
_symmetry.space_group_name_H-M   'P 1'
#
loop_
_entity.id
_entity.type
_entity.pdbx_description
1 polymer ?
#
loop_
_entity_poly.entity_id
_entity_poly.type
_entity_poly.pdbx_seq_one_letter_code
_entity_poly.pdbx_strand_id
1 'polypeptide(L)'
;MKHALLRIAAVAVASSMTAFVLLGVGRIVLIGDLGIAMPVIAPPGASATPTPSPTSQPAVLSDIATPNPSPTESAAPSATPSAAPTPAPLTLTAFRFGGRSYVGIVASDASTTFAAPFAGTVEVRTYQFIDGEVRVGSNVATLPFFPYISIVTSDRRITYRPGTLGPVTEILAADGKSVAAGDPLFRLVALGRSSWTTFYNASAPYHVVVSLQGVPSGRDLDPTPYL
;
A
#
# COMPACT_ATOMS: atom_id res chain seq x y z
N MET A 1 25.04 1.64 -49.80
CA MET A 1 24.93 2.93 -49.08
C MET A 1 23.54 3.58 -49.15
N LYS A 2 22.58 3.10 -49.95
CA LYS A 2 21.20 3.66 -50.00
C LYS A 2 20.28 3.20 -48.86
N HIS A 3 20.56 2.04 -48.25
CA HIS A 3 19.75 1.51 -47.14
C HIS A 3 20.04 2.16 -45.76
N ALA A 4 21.17 2.85 -45.60
CA ALA A 4 21.51 3.53 -44.35
C ALA A 4 20.77 4.88 -44.21
N LEU A 5 20.58 5.60 -45.32
CA LEU A 5 19.82 6.86 -45.36
C LEU A 5 18.33 6.68 -45.06
N LEU A 6 17.74 5.53 -45.45
CA LEU A 6 16.32 5.25 -45.18
C LEU A 6 16.03 5.03 -43.69
N ARG A 7 17.01 4.50 -42.93
CA ARG A 7 16.84 4.23 -41.49
C ARG A 7 16.97 5.49 -40.65
N ILE A 8 17.77 6.47 -41.08
CA ILE A 8 17.90 7.77 -40.39
C ILE A 8 16.65 8.62 -40.62
N ALA A 9 16.03 8.55 -41.80
CA ALA A 9 14.77 9.24 -42.08
C ALA A 9 13.59 8.69 -41.25
N ALA A 10 13.55 7.38 -40.98
CA ALA A 10 12.49 6.76 -40.16
C ALA A 10 12.58 7.14 -38.67
N VAL A 11 13.79 7.34 -38.15
CA VAL A 11 14.01 7.76 -36.74
C VAL A 11 13.67 9.24 -36.53
N ALA A 12 13.89 10.10 -37.54
CA ALA A 12 13.56 11.52 -37.46
C ALA A 12 12.04 11.79 -37.43
N VAL A 13 11.22 11.00 -38.16
CA VAL A 13 9.75 11.16 -38.16
C VAL A 13 9.10 10.65 -36.86
N ALA A 14 9.67 9.60 -36.25
CA ALA A 14 9.18 9.08 -34.97
C ALA A 14 9.45 10.04 -33.80
N SER A 15 10.60 10.75 -33.79
CA SER A 15 10.91 11.75 -32.76
C SER A 15 10.06 13.02 -32.83
N SER A 16 9.54 13.40 -34.01
CA SER A 16 8.64 14.55 -34.14
C SER A 16 7.22 14.30 -33.63
N MET A 17 6.74 13.05 -33.62
CA MET A 17 5.40 12.73 -33.07
C MET A 17 5.38 12.66 -31.54
N THR A 18 6.49 12.36 -30.87
CA THR A 18 6.55 12.35 -29.40
C THR A 18 6.64 13.75 -28.80
N ALA A 19 7.14 14.74 -29.55
CA ALA A 19 7.23 16.13 -29.10
C ALA A 19 5.88 16.89 -29.18
N PHE A 20 4.97 16.52 -30.09
CA PHE A 20 3.66 17.17 -30.19
C PHE A 20 2.62 16.63 -29.19
N VAL A 21 2.79 15.42 -28.67
CA VAL A 21 1.89 14.86 -27.64
C VAL A 21 2.19 15.42 -26.25
N LEU A 22 3.44 15.83 -25.99
CA LEU A 22 3.86 16.45 -24.72
C LEU A 22 3.62 17.97 -24.64
N LEU A 23 3.29 18.63 -25.75
CA LEU A 23 2.90 20.05 -25.80
C LEU A 23 1.37 20.26 -26.00
N GLY A 24 0.60 19.19 -26.23
CA GLY A 24 -0.84 19.27 -26.55
C GLY A 24 -1.83 18.94 -25.42
N VAL A 25 -1.39 18.45 -24.25
CA VAL A 25 -2.29 18.09 -23.13
C VAL A 25 -2.08 18.97 -21.90
N GLY A 26 -1.02 19.77 -21.86
CA GLY A 26 -0.87 20.84 -20.88
C GLY A 26 -1.49 22.13 -21.39
N ARG A 27 -2.81 22.32 -21.23
CA ARG A 27 -3.54 23.63 -21.16
C ARG A 27 -5.07 23.50 -21.34
N ILE A 28 -5.77 22.64 -20.58
CA ILE A 28 -7.22 22.83 -20.34
C ILE A 28 -7.58 22.35 -18.93
N VAL A 29 -7.46 23.23 -17.92
CA VAL A 29 -8.52 23.53 -16.94
C VAL A 29 -8.23 24.96 -16.45
N LEU A 30 -8.86 25.92 -17.11
CA LEU A 30 -8.89 27.33 -16.73
C LEU A 30 -10.36 27.69 -16.48
N ILE A 31 -10.64 28.10 -15.24
CA ILE A 31 -11.72 28.98 -14.77
C ILE A 31 -13.17 28.51 -15.03
N GLY A 32 -13.81 28.11 -13.94
CA GLY A 32 -15.27 27.97 -13.80
C GLY A 32 -15.72 28.54 -12.47
N ASP A 33 -15.31 29.77 -12.15
CA ASP A 33 -16.01 30.63 -11.18
C ASP A 33 -17.04 31.44 -11.97
N LEU A 34 -18.26 30.91 -12.05
CA LEU A 34 -19.47 31.67 -12.35
C LEU A 34 -20.54 31.22 -11.37
N GLY A 35 -20.65 31.99 -10.30
CA GLY A 35 -21.76 31.92 -9.37
C GLY A 35 -23.10 32.07 -10.10
N ILE A 36 -24.00 31.13 -9.84
CA ILE A 36 -25.42 31.40 -9.76
C ILE A 36 -25.88 30.88 -8.40
N ALA A 37 -25.91 31.82 -7.45
CA ALA A 37 -26.59 31.67 -6.18
C ALA A 37 -28.10 31.55 -6.43
N MET A 38 -28.74 30.54 -5.86
CA MET A 38 -30.20 30.51 -5.76
C MET A 38 -30.66 31.37 -4.58
N PRO A 39 -31.78 32.11 -4.71
CA PRO A 39 -32.12 33.19 -3.81
C PRO A 39 -32.70 32.69 -2.49
N VAL A 40 -32.08 33.10 -1.39
CA VAL A 40 -32.70 33.15 -0.06
C VAL A 40 -33.62 34.36 -0.04
N ILE A 41 -34.91 34.11 0.17
CA ILE A 41 -35.90 35.15 0.44
C ILE A 41 -35.73 35.59 1.91
N ALA A 42 -35.51 36.88 2.11
CA ALA A 42 -35.61 37.63 3.36
C ALA A 42 -36.40 38.93 3.06
N PRO A 43 -36.68 39.84 4.02
CA PRO A 43 -37.15 39.80 5.41
C PRO A 43 -38.45 40.67 5.51
N PRO A 44 -38.88 41.28 6.65
CA PRO A 44 -38.27 42.52 7.20
C PRO A 44 -38.34 42.61 8.76
N GLY A 45 -37.64 43.48 9.50
CA GLY A 45 -36.80 44.63 9.16
C GLY A 45 -36.35 45.41 10.43
N ALA A 46 -35.56 46.46 10.17
CA ALA A 46 -35.22 47.64 10.98
C ALA A 46 -34.39 47.44 12.27
N SER A 47 -33.09 47.78 12.28
CA SER A 47 -32.46 49.11 12.42
C SER A 47 -32.49 49.69 13.84
N ALA A 48 -31.33 49.77 14.50
CA ALA A 48 -30.64 51.02 14.88
C ALA A 48 -29.59 50.80 15.99
N THR A 49 -28.38 51.32 15.77
CA THR A 49 -27.35 51.71 16.77
C THR A 49 -27.95 52.71 17.79
N PRO A 50 -27.43 52.91 19.03
CA PRO A 50 -26.02 53.19 19.38
C PRO A 50 -25.50 52.66 20.76
N THR A 51 -24.19 52.79 21.00
CA THR A 51 -23.45 52.68 22.29
C THR A 51 -23.50 54.07 23.00
N PRO A 52 -23.61 54.24 24.35
CA PRO A 52 -22.57 53.90 25.35
C PRO A 52 -23.02 53.53 26.81
N SER A 53 -22.03 53.04 27.59
CA SER A 53 -21.72 53.10 29.07
C SER A 53 -22.68 53.80 30.07
N PRO A 54 -22.51 53.74 31.43
CA PRO A 54 -21.65 52.92 32.32
C PRO A 54 -22.36 52.47 33.67
N THR A 55 -21.58 51.85 34.57
CA THR A 55 -21.58 52.03 36.06
C THR A 55 -22.30 51.01 36.99
N SER A 56 -21.54 50.66 38.05
CA SER A 56 -21.91 50.36 39.46
C SER A 56 -22.34 48.94 39.93
N GLN A 57 -21.36 48.26 40.54
CA GLN A 57 -21.32 47.44 41.80
C GLN A 57 -22.45 47.66 42.87
N PRO A 58 -22.48 46.90 44.01
CA PRO A 58 -22.14 45.49 44.31
C PRO A 58 -23.14 44.80 45.31
N ALA A 59 -22.77 43.61 45.83
CA ALA A 59 -23.28 42.88 47.00
C ALA A 59 -24.54 42.02 46.76
N VAL A 60 -24.63 40.75 47.18
CA VAL A 60 -24.41 40.20 48.53
C VAL A 60 -24.06 38.70 48.51
N LEU A 61 -23.33 38.29 49.57
CA LEU A 61 -22.95 36.94 49.97
C LEU A 61 -24.15 36.18 50.60
N SER A 62 -24.26 34.86 50.32
CA SER A 62 -24.92 33.76 51.09
C SER A 62 -25.14 32.60 50.10
N ASP A 63 -24.94 31.30 50.36
CA ASP A 63 -24.78 30.49 51.55
C ASP A 63 -24.13 29.14 51.17
N ILE A 64 -23.57 28.46 52.17
CA ILE A 64 -22.85 27.18 52.13
C ILE A 64 -23.77 25.98 51.77
N ALA A 65 -23.31 25.10 50.87
CA ALA A 65 -23.83 23.73 50.73
C ALA A 65 -22.68 22.72 50.45
N THR A 66 -22.74 21.62 51.19
CA THR A 66 -21.76 20.53 51.40
C THR A 66 -21.49 19.67 50.15
N PRO A 67 -20.26 19.17 49.89
CA PRO A 67 -20.02 18.19 48.83
C PRO A 67 -20.37 16.75 49.27
N ASN A 68 -21.14 16.06 48.41
CA ASN A 68 -21.53 14.65 48.53
C ASN A 68 -20.41 13.72 47.99
N PRO A 69 -19.97 12.65 48.69
CA PRO A 69 -18.93 11.75 48.19
C PRO A 69 -19.45 10.78 47.10
N SER A 70 -18.73 10.70 45.98
CA SER A 70 -18.97 9.74 44.88
C SER A 70 -18.49 8.33 45.25
N PRO A 71 -19.18 7.23 44.82
CA PRO A 71 -18.75 5.87 45.09
C PRO A 71 -17.51 5.46 44.28
N THR A 72 -16.59 4.75 44.93
CA THR A 72 -15.37 4.17 44.34
C THR A 72 -15.71 2.92 43.51
N GLU A 73 -15.34 2.91 42.23
CA GLU A 73 -15.45 1.74 41.35
C GLU A 73 -14.43 0.65 41.76
N SER A 74 -14.94 -0.57 41.95
CA SER A 74 -14.13 -1.77 42.25
C SER A 74 -13.45 -2.29 40.98
N ALA A 75 -12.13 -2.45 41.00
CA ALA A 75 -11.35 -2.91 39.85
C ALA A 75 -11.66 -4.37 39.50
N ALA A 76 -12.01 -4.62 38.23
CA ALA A 76 -12.23 -5.97 37.70
C ALA A 76 -10.90 -6.76 37.58
N PRO A 77 -10.91 -8.09 37.77
CA PRO A 77 -9.71 -8.92 37.69
C PRO A 77 -9.13 -8.92 36.26
N SER A 78 -7.81 -8.69 36.18
CA SER A 78 -7.04 -8.67 34.93
C SER A 78 -7.00 -10.07 34.30
N ALA A 79 -7.38 -10.17 33.04
CA ALA A 79 -7.33 -11.42 32.28
C ALA A 79 -5.88 -11.86 32.06
N THR A 80 -5.55 -13.09 32.46
CA THR A 80 -4.25 -13.71 32.20
C THR A 80 -4.01 -13.82 30.69
N PRO A 81 -2.84 -13.36 30.16
CA PRO A 81 -2.56 -13.46 28.73
C PRO A 81 -2.48 -14.92 28.28
N SER A 82 -3.32 -15.28 27.31
CA SER A 82 -3.27 -16.57 26.61
C SER A 82 -1.99 -16.66 25.78
N ALA A 83 -1.26 -17.78 25.89
CA ALA A 83 -0.04 -17.99 25.12
C ALA A 83 -0.32 -17.96 23.61
N ALA A 84 0.46 -17.17 22.87
CA ALA A 84 0.34 -17.07 21.42
C ALA A 84 0.73 -18.40 20.73
N PRO A 85 0.03 -18.80 19.65
CA PRO A 85 0.35 -20.04 18.95
C PRO A 85 1.77 -20.00 18.36
N THR A 86 2.47 -21.14 18.42
CA THR A 86 3.80 -21.31 17.82
C THR A 86 3.69 -21.33 16.30
N PRO A 87 4.46 -20.50 15.56
CA PRO A 87 4.45 -20.50 14.10
C PRO A 87 4.85 -21.86 13.52
N ALA A 88 4.12 -22.34 12.51
CA ALA A 88 4.47 -23.56 11.79
C ALA A 88 5.81 -23.39 11.03
N PRO A 89 6.64 -24.43 10.93
CA PRO A 89 7.94 -24.33 10.27
C PRO A 89 7.80 -24.10 8.75
N LEU A 90 8.71 -23.28 8.21
CA LEU A 90 8.88 -23.02 6.79
C LEU A 90 10.06 -23.81 6.25
N THR A 91 9.91 -24.43 5.07
CA THR A 91 11.06 -24.98 4.34
C THR A 91 11.58 -23.94 3.35
N LEU A 92 12.86 -23.57 3.49
CA LEU A 92 13.52 -22.57 2.66
C LEU A 92 14.48 -23.23 1.67
N THR A 93 14.49 -22.77 0.42
CA THR A 93 15.42 -23.23 -0.61
C THR A 93 16.01 -22.04 -1.35
N ALA A 94 17.31 -21.79 -1.18
CA ALA A 94 18.01 -20.77 -1.95
C ALA A 94 18.22 -21.24 -3.40
N PHE A 95 17.99 -20.35 -4.37
CA PHE A 95 18.24 -20.64 -5.78
C PHE A 95 18.64 -19.38 -6.56
N ARG A 96 19.15 -19.59 -7.78
CA ARG A 96 19.55 -18.53 -8.70
C ARG A 96 18.72 -18.59 -9.97
N PHE A 97 18.33 -17.43 -10.50
CA PHE A 97 17.64 -17.33 -11.78
C PHE A 97 17.89 -15.97 -12.44
N GLY A 98 18.17 -15.95 -13.74
CA GLY A 98 18.42 -14.69 -14.46
C GLY A 98 19.54 -13.84 -13.86
N GLY A 99 20.57 -14.47 -13.30
CA GLY A 99 21.68 -13.79 -12.61
C GLY A 99 21.36 -13.34 -11.18
N ARG A 100 20.16 -13.60 -10.65
CA ARG A 100 19.70 -13.07 -9.36
C ARG A 100 19.50 -14.11 -8.26
N SER A 101 19.63 -13.67 -7.00
CA SER A 101 19.36 -14.48 -5.79
C SER A 101 17.88 -14.52 -5.44
N TYR A 102 17.37 -15.72 -5.13
CA TYR A 102 16.04 -15.93 -4.61
C TYR A 102 16.03 -16.97 -3.50
N VAL A 103 15.00 -16.91 -2.66
CA VAL A 103 14.63 -17.98 -1.75
C VAL A 103 13.20 -18.40 -2.06
N GLY A 104 13.03 -19.70 -2.30
CA GLY A 104 11.74 -20.34 -2.41
C GLY A 104 11.29 -20.83 -1.03
N ILE A 105 10.01 -20.59 -0.72
CA ILE A 105 9.40 -20.97 0.55
C ILE A 105 8.31 -22.01 0.28
N VAL A 106 8.38 -23.13 0.97
CA VAL A 106 7.29 -24.10 1.07
C VAL A 106 6.67 -23.96 2.46
N ALA A 107 5.50 -23.32 2.50
CA ALA A 107 4.69 -23.21 3.70
C ALA A 107 3.99 -24.54 4.03
N SER A 108 3.88 -24.85 5.31
CA SER A 108 3.26 -26.09 5.81
C SER A 108 1.73 -25.97 5.97
N ASP A 109 1.19 -24.75 6.04
CA ASP A 109 -0.24 -24.50 6.26
C ASP A 109 -0.78 -23.35 5.38
N ALA A 110 -2.03 -23.52 4.93
CA ALA A 110 -2.86 -22.58 4.18
C ALA A 110 -3.39 -21.41 5.03
N SER A 111 -2.81 -21.15 6.20
CA SER A 111 -3.08 -19.97 7.04
C SER A 111 -1.82 -19.16 7.37
N THR A 112 -0.67 -19.56 6.82
CA THR A 112 0.63 -18.94 7.08
C THR A 112 0.59 -17.46 6.76
N THR A 113 0.89 -16.62 7.77
CA THR A 113 0.96 -15.17 7.62
C THR A 113 2.42 -14.72 7.51
N PHE A 114 2.70 -13.89 6.51
CA PHE A 114 4.02 -13.31 6.30
C PHE A 114 4.02 -11.89 6.83
N ALA A 115 4.96 -11.62 7.74
CA ALA A 115 5.12 -10.33 8.39
C ALA A 115 6.26 -9.52 7.77
N ALA A 116 6.25 -8.21 7.99
CA ALA A 116 7.32 -7.32 7.60
C ALA A 116 8.59 -7.67 8.41
N PRO A 117 9.72 -7.96 7.76
CA PRO A 117 10.94 -8.31 8.49
C PRO A 117 11.69 -7.09 9.04
N PHE A 118 11.35 -5.90 8.55
CA PHE A 118 11.89 -4.63 9.00
C PHE A 118 10.87 -3.52 8.71
N ALA A 119 11.02 -2.39 9.39
CA ALA A 119 10.20 -1.22 9.13
C ALA A 119 10.46 -0.65 7.72
N GLY A 120 9.41 -0.15 7.07
CA GLY A 120 9.51 0.43 5.74
C GLY A 120 8.14 0.74 5.14
N THR A 121 8.13 1.10 3.85
CA THR A 121 6.90 1.36 3.10
C THR A 121 6.53 0.14 2.28
N VAL A 122 5.26 -0.26 2.38
CA VAL A 122 4.69 -1.34 1.58
C VAL A 122 4.48 -0.87 0.15
N GLU A 123 4.94 -1.65 -0.81
CA GLU A 123 4.56 -1.53 -2.22
C GLU A 123 3.89 -2.81 -2.70
N VAL A 124 2.66 -2.68 -3.18
CA VAL A 124 1.90 -3.78 -3.80
C VAL A 124 1.78 -3.52 -5.29
N ARG A 125 2.34 -4.43 -6.10
CA ARG A 125 2.20 -4.40 -7.55
C ARG A 125 1.49 -5.64 -8.03
N THR A 126 0.40 -5.47 -8.78
CA THR A 126 -0.38 -6.58 -9.30
C THR A 126 -0.01 -6.86 -10.75
N TYR A 127 0.27 -8.13 -11.03
CA TYR A 127 0.65 -8.65 -12.34
C TYR A 127 -0.40 -9.60 -12.89
N GLN A 128 -0.47 -9.70 -14.21
CA GLN A 128 -1.22 -10.72 -14.93
C GLN A 128 -0.31 -11.37 -15.98
N PHE A 129 -0.58 -12.63 -16.30
CA PHE A 129 0.06 -13.31 -17.43
C PHE A 129 -0.90 -13.29 -18.62
N ILE A 130 -0.54 -12.55 -19.67
CA ILE A 130 -1.41 -12.27 -20.82
C ILE A 130 -0.61 -12.63 -22.07
N ASP A 131 -1.12 -13.58 -22.86
CA ASP A 131 -0.54 -13.99 -24.14
C ASP A 131 0.97 -14.35 -24.05
N GLY A 132 1.39 -15.00 -22.97
CA GLY A 132 2.79 -15.39 -22.76
C GLY A 132 3.66 -14.31 -22.09
N GLU A 133 3.11 -13.14 -21.77
CA GLU A 133 3.85 -12.02 -21.19
C GLU A 133 3.38 -11.67 -19.78
N VAL A 134 4.32 -11.28 -18.92
CA VAL A 134 4.03 -10.73 -17.60
C VAL A 134 3.73 -9.24 -17.74
N ARG A 135 2.49 -8.84 -17.44
CA ARG A 135 2.03 -7.44 -17.52
C ARG A 135 1.69 -6.90 -16.14
N VAL A 136 2.07 -5.65 -15.88
CA VAL A 136 1.77 -4.92 -14.64
C VAL A 136 0.63 -3.93 -14.88
N GLY A 137 -0.28 -3.78 -13.91
CA GLY A 137 -1.36 -2.79 -13.98
C GLY A 137 -2.43 -3.06 -15.05
N SER A 138 -2.44 -4.25 -15.65
CA SER A 138 -3.55 -4.71 -16.49
C SER A 138 -4.77 -5.07 -15.64
N ASN A 139 -5.97 -5.03 -16.24
CA ASN A 139 -7.23 -5.35 -15.57
C ASN A 139 -8.12 -6.26 -16.43
N VAL A 140 -7.58 -7.38 -16.88
CA VAL A 140 -8.36 -8.41 -17.60
C VAL A 140 -9.04 -9.29 -16.56
N ALA A 141 -10.31 -9.02 -16.27
CA ALA A 141 -11.03 -9.64 -15.13
C ALA A 141 -11.13 -11.17 -15.19
N THR A 142 -11.03 -11.77 -16.38
CA THR A 142 -11.07 -13.22 -16.58
C THR A 142 -9.74 -13.92 -16.32
N LEU A 143 -8.65 -13.16 -16.11
CA LEU A 143 -7.32 -13.70 -15.87
C LEU A 143 -6.89 -13.53 -14.42
N PRO A 144 -6.12 -14.47 -13.86
CA PRO A 144 -5.67 -14.36 -12.48
C PRO A 144 -4.75 -13.15 -12.25
N PHE A 145 -4.90 -12.55 -11.07
CA PHE A 145 -4.04 -11.48 -10.58
C PHE A 145 -2.99 -12.04 -9.62
N PHE A 146 -1.72 -11.65 -9.80
CA PHE A 146 -0.60 -12.09 -8.99
C PHE A 146 0.04 -10.89 -8.27
N PRO A 147 -0.11 -10.78 -6.95
CA PRO A 147 0.42 -9.65 -6.20
C PRO A 147 1.91 -9.85 -5.90
N TYR A 148 2.70 -8.80 -6.08
CA TYR A 148 4.07 -8.70 -5.58
C TYR A 148 4.04 -7.71 -4.43
N ILE A 149 4.34 -8.18 -3.24
CA ILE A 149 4.33 -7.38 -2.02
C ILE A 149 5.77 -7.08 -1.66
N SER A 150 6.14 -5.81 -1.54
CA SER A 150 7.49 -5.38 -1.20
C SER A 150 7.51 -4.50 0.03
N ILE A 151 8.58 -4.58 0.81
CA ILE A 151 8.92 -3.56 1.80
C ILE A 151 10.15 -2.81 1.31
N VAL A 152 10.00 -1.49 1.19
CA VAL A 152 11.00 -0.60 0.64
C VAL A 152 11.49 0.33 1.74
N THR A 153 12.80 0.48 1.77
CA THR A 153 13.55 1.37 2.67
C THR A 153 14.55 2.17 1.84
N SER A 154 15.34 3.03 2.48
CA SER A 154 16.39 3.78 1.80
C SER A 154 17.53 2.89 1.29
N ASP A 155 17.82 1.77 1.95
CA ASP A 155 18.98 0.91 1.69
C ASP A 155 18.62 -0.45 1.07
N ARG A 156 17.37 -0.90 1.19
CA ARG A 156 16.95 -2.21 0.68
C ARG A 156 15.47 -2.31 0.29
N ARG A 157 15.19 -3.28 -0.59
CA ARG A 157 13.86 -3.75 -0.96
C ARG A 157 13.80 -5.26 -0.83
N ILE A 158 12.86 -5.78 -0.02
CA ILE A 158 12.45 -7.19 -0.07
C ILE A 158 11.16 -7.31 -0.87
N THR A 159 11.03 -8.34 -1.71
CA THR A 159 9.84 -8.59 -2.53
C THR A 159 9.41 -10.04 -2.41
N TYR A 160 8.17 -10.24 -1.98
CA TYR A 160 7.45 -11.51 -1.91
C TYR A 160 6.60 -11.71 -3.16
N ARG A 161 6.64 -12.93 -3.71
CA ARG A 161 5.90 -13.35 -4.90
C ARG A 161 5.05 -14.56 -4.56
N PRO A 162 3.92 -14.39 -3.87
CA PRO A 162 3.00 -15.48 -3.61
C PRO A 162 2.19 -15.86 -4.86
N GLY A 163 1.19 -16.73 -4.70
CA GLY A 163 0.24 -17.12 -5.74
C GLY A 163 -0.87 -16.08 -5.95
N THR A 164 -1.93 -16.48 -6.64
CA THR A 164 -3.02 -15.58 -7.08
C THR A 164 -3.72 -14.86 -5.93
N LEU A 165 -4.04 -13.58 -6.13
CA LEU A 165 -4.84 -12.76 -5.23
C LEU A 165 -6.27 -13.30 -5.13
N GLY A 166 -6.76 -13.54 -3.92
CA GLY A 166 -8.05 -14.14 -3.64
C GLY A 166 -7.94 -15.64 -3.38
N PRO A 167 -7.76 -16.51 -4.40
CA PRO A 167 -7.73 -17.97 -4.19
C PRO A 167 -6.53 -18.50 -3.40
N VAL A 168 -5.39 -17.80 -3.41
CA VAL A 168 -4.16 -18.27 -2.75
C VAL A 168 -3.64 -17.26 -1.74
N THR A 169 -3.76 -15.98 -2.05
CA THR A 169 -3.17 -14.89 -1.27
C THR A 169 -4.23 -13.88 -0.86
N GLU A 170 -4.27 -13.53 0.41
CA GLU A 170 -4.99 -12.40 0.95
C GLU A 170 -4.00 -11.33 1.40
N ILE A 171 -4.14 -10.09 0.91
CA ILE A 171 -3.27 -8.97 1.30
C ILE A 171 -3.83 -8.32 2.55
N LEU A 172 -2.97 -8.11 3.55
CA LEU A 172 -3.32 -7.54 4.85
C LEU A 172 -2.79 -6.10 5.01
N ALA A 173 -1.71 -5.75 4.31
CA ALA A 173 -1.15 -4.41 4.30
C ALA A 173 -1.49 -3.66 3.00
N ALA A 174 -2.01 -2.44 3.13
CA ALA A 174 -2.32 -1.58 2.00
C ALA A 174 -1.05 -1.06 1.30
N ASP A 175 -1.15 -0.81 0.00
CA ASP A 175 -0.10 -0.13 -0.78
C ASP A 175 0.19 1.26 -0.21
N GLY A 176 1.46 1.65 -0.17
CA GLY A 176 1.93 2.91 0.39
C GLY A 176 1.91 2.99 1.93
N LYS A 177 1.41 1.97 2.63
CA LYS A 177 1.37 1.96 4.10
C LYS A 177 2.78 1.83 4.69
N SER A 178 3.10 2.65 5.70
CA SER A 178 4.26 2.43 6.55
C SER A 178 3.99 1.33 7.57
N VAL A 179 4.93 0.39 7.70
CA VAL A 179 4.84 -0.75 8.62
C VAL A 179 6.08 -0.84 9.49
N ALA A 180 5.93 -1.45 10.68
CA ALA A 180 7.01 -1.86 11.57
C ALA A 180 7.38 -3.33 11.33
N ALA A 181 8.52 -3.76 11.89
CA ALA A 181 8.87 -5.18 11.89
C ALA A 181 7.81 -5.99 12.67
N GLY A 182 7.39 -7.13 12.13
CA GLY A 182 6.33 -7.98 12.68
C GLY A 182 4.91 -7.66 12.19
N ASP A 183 4.70 -6.51 11.53
CA ASP A 183 3.38 -6.17 10.99
C ASP A 183 2.97 -7.15 9.88
N PRO A 184 1.72 -7.64 9.86
CA PRO A 184 1.26 -8.60 8.85
C PRO A 184 1.16 -7.95 7.47
N LEU A 185 1.71 -8.62 6.45
CA LEU A 185 1.70 -8.14 5.06
C LEU A 185 0.65 -8.84 4.21
N PHE A 186 0.66 -10.17 4.25
CA PHE A 186 -0.27 -11.02 3.54
C PHE A 186 -0.36 -12.38 4.23
N ARG A 187 -1.42 -13.11 3.95
CA ARG A 187 -1.64 -14.47 4.42
C ARG A 187 -1.90 -15.38 3.23
N LEU A 188 -1.36 -16.59 3.28
CA LEU A 188 -1.80 -17.67 2.41
C LEU A 188 -3.17 -18.13 2.89
N VAL A 189 -4.12 -18.26 1.96
CA VAL A 189 -5.47 -18.83 2.22
C VAL A 189 -5.65 -20.20 1.56
N ALA A 190 -4.67 -20.62 0.76
CA ALA A 190 -4.53 -21.96 0.20
C ALA A 190 -3.05 -22.27 -0.03
N LEU A 191 -2.67 -23.55 -0.08
CA LEU A 191 -1.33 -24.00 -0.47
C LEU A 191 -1.15 -23.97 -2.01
N GLY A 192 -1.43 -22.81 -2.60
CA GLY A 192 -1.25 -22.56 -4.02
C GLY A 192 0.20 -22.25 -4.38
N ARG A 193 0.55 -22.44 -5.65
CA ARG A 193 1.89 -22.16 -6.16
C ARG A 193 2.13 -20.66 -6.33
N SER A 194 3.38 -20.26 -6.11
CA SER A 194 3.86 -18.90 -6.40
C SER A 194 3.61 -18.52 -7.86
N SER A 195 3.39 -17.23 -8.11
CA SER A 195 3.43 -16.63 -9.45
C SER A 195 4.67 -17.01 -10.28
N TRP A 196 5.78 -17.37 -9.62
CA TRP A 196 6.98 -17.90 -10.27
C TRP A 196 6.70 -19.11 -11.16
N THR A 197 5.73 -19.93 -10.75
CA THR A 197 5.32 -21.15 -11.46
C THR A 197 4.67 -20.80 -12.79
N THR A 198 3.79 -19.80 -12.79
CA THR A 198 3.11 -19.31 -13.98
C THR A 198 4.08 -18.54 -14.90
N PHE A 199 4.95 -17.72 -14.33
CA PHE A 199 5.71 -16.73 -15.11
C PHE A 199 7.03 -17.23 -15.64
N TYR A 200 7.69 -18.18 -14.95
CA TYR A 200 9.09 -18.50 -15.23
C TYR A 200 9.41 -20.00 -15.26
N ASN A 201 8.89 -20.77 -14.30
CA ASN A 201 9.21 -22.19 -14.19
C ASN A 201 8.01 -22.99 -13.67
N ALA A 202 7.29 -23.65 -14.59
CA ALA A 202 6.11 -24.46 -14.27
C ALA A 202 6.35 -25.60 -13.26
N SER A 203 7.61 -25.99 -13.03
CA SER A 203 7.98 -27.04 -12.06
C SER A 203 8.43 -26.48 -10.70
N ALA A 204 8.39 -25.16 -10.49
CA ALA A 204 8.80 -24.57 -9.22
C ALA A 204 7.87 -25.02 -8.06
N PRO A 205 8.39 -25.65 -6.99
CA PRO A 205 7.56 -26.20 -5.92
C PRO A 205 7.18 -25.17 -4.85
N TYR A 206 7.48 -23.88 -5.05
CA TYR A 206 7.39 -22.88 -3.99
C TYR A 206 5.98 -22.29 -3.87
N HIS A 207 5.53 -22.05 -2.64
CA HIS A 207 4.32 -21.29 -2.35
C HIS A 207 4.59 -19.78 -2.43
N VAL A 208 5.78 -19.34 -2.01
CA VAL A 208 6.24 -17.95 -2.11
C VAL A 208 7.68 -17.93 -2.61
N VAL A 209 8.01 -16.99 -3.52
CA VAL A 209 9.40 -16.71 -3.92
C VAL A 209 9.79 -15.31 -3.44
N VAL A 210 10.92 -15.22 -2.76
CA VAL A 210 11.41 -13.99 -2.14
C VAL A 210 12.73 -13.57 -2.78
N SER A 211 12.92 -12.26 -2.93
CA SER A 211 14.22 -11.67 -3.28
C SER A 211 14.48 -10.45 -2.42
N LEU A 212 15.75 -10.18 -2.12
CA LEU A 212 16.19 -8.97 -1.44
C LEU A 212 17.23 -8.23 -2.30
N GLN A 213 17.13 -6.91 -2.38
CA GLN A 213 18.06 -6.06 -3.12
C GLN A 213 18.49 -4.87 -2.29
N GLY A 214 19.73 -4.44 -2.47
CA GLY A 214 20.21 -3.13 -2.01
C GLY A 214 19.66 -2.01 -2.89
N VAL A 215 19.32 -0.88 -2.28
CA VAL A 215 18.83 0.34 -2.93
C VAL A 215 19.85 1.47 -2.67
N PRO A 216 20.19 2.31 -3.67
CA PRO A 216 19.80 2.25 -5.07
C PRO A 216 20.66 1.30 -5.91
N SER A 217 21.63 0.60 -5.31
CA SER A 217 22.65 -0.17 -6.06
C SER A 217 22.08 -1.30 -6.92
N GLY A 218 20.89 -1.83 -6.59
CA GLY A 218 20.29 -2.99 -7.24
C GLY A 218 21.01 -4.31 -6.95
N ARG A 219 22.06 -4.29 -6.11
CA ARG A 219 22.84 -5.48 -5.73
C ARG A 219 21.93 -6.50 -5.06
N ASP A 220 21.97 -7.74 -5.51
CA ASP A 220 21.24 -8.81 -4.84
C ASP A 220 21.84 -9.14 -3.47
N LEU A 221 20.97 -9.27 -2.49
CA LEU A 221 21.26 -9.65 -1.13
C LEU A 221 20.58 -11.00 -0.82
N ASP A 222 21.03 -11.67 0.22
CA ASP A 222 20.40 -12.90 0.69
C ASP A 222 19.15 -12.55 1.54
N PRO A 223 17.93 -12.99 1.16
CA PRO A 223 16.74 -12.77 1.95
C PRO A 223 16.59 -13.74 3.14
N THR A 224 17.36 -14.83 3.20
CA THR A 224 17.22 -15.89 4.22
C THR A 224 17.20 -15.39 5.67
N PRO A 225 18.02 -14.40 6.09
CA PRO A 225 17.98 -13.88 7.47
C PRO A 225 16.68 -13.18 7.88
N TYR A 226 15.75 -12.97 6.94
CA TYR A 226 14.50 -12.22 7.13
C TYR A 226 13.25 -13.09 7.00
N LEU A 227 13.40 -14.42 6.96
CA LEU A 227 12.34 -15.39 6.65
C LEU A 227 12.18 -16.48 7.71
#